data_AF-A0A059AL13-F1
#
_entry.id   AF-A0A059AL13-F1
#
_cell.length_a   1.000
_cell.length_b   1.000
_cell.length_c   1.000
_cell.angle_alpha   90.00
_cell.angle_beta   90.00
_cell.angle_gamma   90.00
#
_symmetry.space_group_name_H-M   'P 1'
#
loop_
_entity.id
_entity.type
_entity.pdbx_description
1 polymer ?
#
loop_
_entity_poly.entity_id
_entity_poly.type
_entity_poly.pdbx_seq_one_letter_code
_entity_poly.pdbx_strand_id
1 'polypeptide(L)'
;MDPLPSHIKLKYSVGLDTDAASRKRKGKSKEGETDLESEKQRETSQGKNLATLDIFAGCGGLSEGLQRSGISTTKWAIEYEEPAADAFKLNHPESLMFVNNCNVILRKFFLSYNQEPSNCNCSELEENANAGHNAK
;
A
#
# COMPACT_ATOMS: atom_id res chain seq x y z
N MET A 1 -7.79 -8.09 33.11
CA MET A 1 -7.70 -8.30 31.65
C MET A 1 -9.13 -8.35 31.17
N ASP A 2 -9.71 -7.17 30.93
CA ASP A 2 -11.14 -7.06 30.65
C ASP A 2 -11.41 -7.46 29.19
N PRO A 3 -12.39 -8.33 28.93
CA PRO A 3 -12.71 -8.77 27.58
C PRO A 3 -13.42 -7.65 26.80
N LEU A 4 -13.11 -7.58 25.50
CA LEU A 4 -13.67 -6.59 24.59
C LEU A 4 -15.19 -6.75 24.38
N PRO A 5 -15.94 -5.66 24.12
CA PRO A 5 -17.40 -5.68 24.02
C PRO A 5 -17.94 -6.50 22.84
N SER A 6 -19.00 -7.26 23.09
CA SER A 6 -19.59 -8.29 22.21
C SER A 6 -20.48 -7.79 21.04
N HIS A 7 -20.36 -6.54 20.59
CA HIS A 7 -21.29 -5.94 19.63
C HIS A 7 -20.72 -5.50 18.28
N ILE A 8 -19.48 -5.87 17.93
CA ILE A 8 -18.98 -5.71 16.56
C ILE A 8 -19.49 -6.89 15.71
N LYS A 9 -20.66 -6.72 15.07
CA LYS A 9 -21.14 -7.65 14.04
C LYS A 9 -20.48 -7.30 12.70
N LEU A 10 -19.41 -8.00 12.39
CA LEU A 10 -18.76 -7.98 11.08
C LEU A 10 -19.70 -8.66 10.06
N LYS A 11 -20.37 -7.88 9.21
CA LYS A 11 -21.24 -8.42 8.15
C LYS A 11 -20.38 -8.73 6.92
N TYR A 12 -20.03 -10.00 6.73
CA TYR A 12 -19.54 -10.49 5.44
C TYR A 12 -20.74 -10.80 4.54
N SER A 13 -20.75 -10.25 3.32
CA SER A 13 -21.64 -10.68 2.26
C SER A 13 -21.18 -12.06 1.77
N VAL A 14 -22.00 -13.08 2.06
CA VAL A 14 -21.84 -14.46 1.58
C VAL A 14 -22.22 -14.51 0.10
N GLY A 15 -21.33 -15.02 -0.74
CA GLY A 15 -21.53 -15.16 -2.18
C GLY A 15 -20.96 -16.47 -2.70
N LEU A 16 -21.80 -17.50 -2.62
CA LEU A 16 -21.82 -18.78 -3.36
C LEU A 16 -20.59 -19.72 -3.30
N ASP A 17 -20.75 -20.76 -2.48
CA ASP A 17 -19.93 -21.97 -2.46
C ASP A 17 -20.16 -22.83 -3.71
N THR A 18 -19.08 -23.22 -4.40
CA THR A 18 -18.99 -24.52 -5.08
C THR A 18 -17.76 -25.27 -4.55
N ASP A 19 -18.09 -26.22 -3.70
CA ASP A 19 -17.40 -27.40 -3.14
C ASP A 19 -15.90 -27.71 -3.36
N ALA A 20 -15.36 -28.23 -2.25
CA ALA A 20 -14.28 -29.20 -2.05
C ALA A 20 -12.87 -29.01 -2.64
N ALA A 21 -11.95 -28.80 -1.68
CA ALA A 21 -10.65 -29.46 -1.56
C ALA A 21 -9.48 -29.01 -2.46
N SER A 22 -8.59 -28.16 -1.91
CA SER A 22 -7.17 -28.53 -1.74
C SER A 22 -6.35 -27.52 -0.95
N ARG A 23 -5.95 -27.96 0.25
CA ARG A 23 -4.58 -27.99 0.78
C ARG A 23 -3.58 -26.93 0.27
N LYS A 24 -3.12 -26.09 1.21
CA LYS A 24 -1.77 -25.49 1.33
C LYS A 24 -0.89 -25.58 0.08
N ARG A 25 -0.82 -24.52 -0.71
CA ARG A 25 0.37 -24.21 -1.54
C ARG A 25 0.66 -22.72 -1.54
N LYS A 26 1.79 -22.35 -0.90
CA LYS A 26 2.56 -21.15 -1.23
C LYS A 26 3.09 -21.39 -2.65
N GLY A 27 2.45 -20.82 -3.67
CA GLY A 27 2.80 -21.11 -5.06
C GLY A 27 2.23 -20.09 -6.04
N LYS A 28 3.15 -19.55 -6.85
CA LYS A 28 3.00 -18.75 -8.07
C LYS A 28 1.73 -19.11 -8.87
N SER A 29 0.81 -18.17 -9.01
CA SER A 29 -0.40 -18.35 -9.83
C SER A 29 -0.03 -18.50 -11.31
N LYS A 30 -0.72 -19.42 -11.99
CA LYS A 30 -0.68 -19.59 -13.45
C LYS A 30 -1.47 -18.46 -14.13
N GLU A 31 -0.95 -18.00 -15.26
CA GLU A 31 -1.58 -17.01 -16.14
C GLU A 31 -2.76 -17.67 -16.89
N GLY A 32 -3.92 -17.04 -16.82
CA GLY A 32 -5.13 -17.41 -17.56
C GLY A 32 -5.66 -16.18 -18.27
N GLU A 33 -5.88 -16.30 -19.58
CA GLU A 33 -6.32 -15.23 -20.47
C GLU A 33 -7.74 -14.72 -20.16
N THR A 34 -7.83 -13.39 -20.31
CA THR A 34 -8.95 -12.53 -20.72
C THR A 34 -10.29 -12.64 -19.99
N ASP A 35 -10.63 -11.57 -19.28
CA ASP A 35 -11.88 -10.88 -19.59
C ASP A 35 -11.67 -9.35 -19.54
N LEU A 36 -11.79 -8.75 -20.72
CA LEU A 36 -11.76 -7.32 -20.99
C LEU A 36 -13.10 -6.69 -20.58
N GLU A 37 -13.48 -6.77 -19.30
CA GLU A 37 -14.67 -6.09 -18.78
C GLU A 37 -14.47 -5.65 -17.33
N SER A 38 -13.78 -4.52 -17.12
CA SER A 38 -13.98 -3.71 -15.89
C SER A 38 -13.47 -2.26 -16.01
N GLU A 39 -13.42 -1.70 -17.22
CA GLU A 39 -13.12 -0.26 -17.39
C GLU A 39 -14.26 0.66 -16.93
N LYS A 40 -15.38 0.12 -16.42
CA LYS A 40 -16.57 0.89 -16.07
C LYS A 40 -17.00 0.80 -14.60
N GLN A 41 -16.04 0.81 -13.68
CA GLN A 41 -16.29 1.09 -12.25
C GLN A 41 -15.22 2.02 -11.63
N ARG A 42 -14.58 2.89 -12.41
CA ARG A 42 -13.56 3.82 -11.86
C ARG A 42 -14.13 5.08 -11.21
N GLU A 43 -15.45 5.22 -11.14
CA GLU A 43 -16.13 6.36 -10.50
C GLU A 43 -17.37 5.92 -9.70
N THR A 44 -17.24 4.93 -8.83
CA THR A 44 -18.30 4.62 -7.85
C THR A 44 -17.62 4.27 -6.52
N SER A 45 -17.22 5.24 -5.71
CA SER A 45 -18.15 6.07 -4.95
C SER A 45 -17.37 7.24 -4.35
N GLN A 46 -17.96 8.44 -4.34
CA GLN A 46 -17.44 9.59 -3.58
C GLN A 46 -17.57 9.38 -2.06
N GLY A 47 -17.20 8.19 -1.57
CA GLY A 47 -16.94 7.93 -0.16
C GLY A 47 -15.54 8.41 0.18
N LYS A 48 -15.32 8.82 1.43
CA LYS A 48 -13.98 9.17 1.91
C LYS A 48 -13.16 7.89 2.05
N ASN A 49 -12.48 7.47 0.97
CA ASN A 49 -11.52 6.38 1.03
C ASN A 49 -10.43 6.69 2.07
N LEU A 50 -9.97 5.67 2.79
CA LEU A 50 -8.84 5.84 3.69
C LEU A 50 -7.58 6.17 2.87
N ALA A 51 -6.86 7.21 3.29
CA ALA A 51 -5.53 7.46 2.77
C ALA A 51 -4.58 6.43 3.38
N THR A 52 -3.96 5.61 2.54
CA THR A 52 -3.16 4.46 3.00
C THR A 52 -1.68 4.66 2.73
N LEU A 53 -0.89 4.26 3.73
CA LEU A 53 0.56 4.07 3.66
C LEU A 53 0.86 2.57 3.70
N ASP A 54 1.52 2.04 2.67
CA ASP A 54 1.93 0.64 2.57
C ASP A 54 3.45 0.50 2.78
N ILE A 55 3.91 -0.01 3.93
CA ILE A 55 5.33 0.08 4.36
C ILE A 55 6.23 -1.02 3.77
N PHE A 56 5.66 -2.15 3.39
CA PHE A 56 6.37 -3.30 2.79
C PHE A 56 5.64 -3.67 1.51
N ALA A 57 5.55 -2.70 0.61
CA ALA A 57 4.59 -2.72 -0.47
C ALA A 57 4.83 -3.84 -1.49
N GLY A 58 6.07 -4.30 -1.62
CA GLY A 58 6.48 -5.19 -2.70
C GLY A 58 6.03 -4.62 -4.05
N CYS A 59 5.47 -5.48 -4.91
CA CYS A 59 4.89 -5.06 -6.19
C CYS A 59 3.46 -4.47 -6.09
N GLY A 60 2.89 -4.36 -4.89
CA GLY A 60 1.61 -3.67 -4.66
C GLY A 60 0.36 -4.54 -4.67
N GLY A 61 0.48 -5.86 -4.46
CA GLY A 61 -0.69 -6.75 -4.44
C GLY A 61 -1.69 -6.45 -3.32
N LEU A 62 -1.21 -6.05 -2.13
CA LEU A 62 -2.08 -5.65 -1.02
C LEU A 62 -2.79 -4.33 -1.34
N SER A 63 -2.04 -3.33 -1.76
CA SER A 63 -2.56 -2.02 -2.20
C SER A 63 -3.62 -2.17 -3.29
N GLU A 64 -3.38 -3.01 -4.31
CA GLU A 64 -4.34 -3.28 -5.38
C GLU A 64 -5.64 -3.91 -4.85
N GLY A 65 -5.54 -4.88 -3.94
CA GLY A 65 -6.73 -5.48 -3.32
C GLY A 65 -7.55 -4.48 -2.51
N LEU A 66 -6.88 -3.58 -1.77
CA LEU A 66 -7.53 -2.51 -1.00
C LEU A 66 -8.16 -1.44 -1.89
N GLN A 67 -7.53 -1.13 -3.02
CA GLN A 67 -8.05 -0.19 -4.01
C GLN A 67 -9.28 -0.76 -4.72
N ARG A 68 -9.22 -2.02 -5.17
CA ARG A 68 -10.36 -2.71 -5.81
C ARG A 68 -11.57 -2.90 -4.91
N SER A 69 -11.35 -3.04 -3.60
CA SER A 69 -12.44 -3.13 -2.62
C SER A 69 -13.09 -1.78 -2.30
N GLY A 70 -12.53 -0.66 -2.78
CA GLY A 70 -13.11 0.68 -2.64
C GLY A 70 -13.03 1.26 -1.23
N ILE A 71 -12.22 0.67 -0.34
CA ILE A 71 -12.11 1.08 1.06
C ILE A 71 -11.00 2.11 1.27
N SER A 72 -10.01 2.09 0.39
CA SER A 72 -8.74 2.78 0.56
C SER A 72 -8.18 3.23 -0.78
N THR A 73 -7.42 4.33 -0.73
CA THR A 73 -6.55 4.76 -1.82
C THR A 73 -5.15 4.84 -1.25
N THR A 74 -4.24 4.02 -1.77
CA THR A 74 -2.83 4.11 -1.39
C THR A 74 -2.28 5.44 -1.90
N LYS A 75 -1.74 6.24 -0.98
CA LYS A 75 -1.14 7.54 -1.29
C LYS A 75 0.36 7.49 -1.20
N TRP A 76 0.88 6.63 -0.33
CA TRP A 76 2.29 6.46 -0.08
C TRP A 76 2.62 4.98 0.03
N ALA A 77 3.80 4.61 -0.44
CA ALA A 77 4.34 3.27 -0.30
C ALA A 77 5.83 3.34 0.03
N ILE A 78 6.30 2.38 0.82
CA ILE A 78 7.72 2.17 1.11
C ILE A 78 8.06 0.75 0.68
N GLU A 79 9.18 0.61 0.00
CA GLU A 79 9.76 -0.68 -0.34
C GLU A 79 11.28 -0.55 -0.37
N TYR A 80 11.99 -1.57 0.11
CA TYR A 80 13.45 -1.54 0.12
C TYR A 80 14.03 -2.02 -1.22
N GLU A 81 13.37 -2.99 -1.86
CA GLU A 81 13.84 -3.63 -3.09
C GLU A 81 13.37 -2.87 -4.33
N GLU A 82 14.32 -2.36 -5.12
CA GLU A 82 14.05 -1.46 -6.24
C GLU A 82 13.20 -2.11 -7.36
N PRO A 83 13.48 -3.34 -7.83
CA PRO A 83 12.61 -4.04 -8.78
C PRO A 83 11.14 -4.17 -8.36
N ALA A 84 10.86 -4.49 -7.10
CA ALA A 84 9.50 -4.55 -6.56
C ALA A 84 8.88 -3.15 -6.50
N ALA A 85 9.66 -2.15 -6.09
CA ALA A 85 9.21 -0.77 -6.06
C ALA A 85 8.89 -0.21 -7.46
N ASP A 86 9.66 -0.56 -8.49
CA ASP A 86 9.38 -0.17 -9.87
C ASP A 86 8.12 -0.83 -10.41
N ALA A 87 7.91 -2.11 -10.09
CA ALA A 87 6.65 -2.79 -10.40
C ALA A 87 5.46 -2.11 -9.70
N PHE A 88 5.62 -1.71 -8.44
CA PHE A 88 4.58 -0.96 -7.73
C PHE A 88 4.26 0.37 -8.42
N LYS A 89 5.28 1.17 -8.77
CA LYS A 89 5.09 2.47 -9.46
C LYS A 89 4.34 2.32 -10.78
N LEU A 90 4.60 1.25 -11.53
CA LEU A 90 3.90 0.97 -12.79
C LEU A 90 2.41 0.69 -12.57
N ASN A 91 2.07 -0.01 -11.47
CA ASN A 91 0.69 -0.37 -11.15
C ASN A 91 -0.09 0.75 -10.44
N HIS A 92 0.60 1.58 -9.65
CA HIS A 92 0.02 2.64 -8.79
C HIS A 92 0.66 4.01 -9.06
N PRO A 93 0.53 4.57 -10.28
CA PRO A 93 1.21 5.81 -10.68
C PRO A 93 0.79 7.05 -9.87
N GLU A 94 -0.35 7.00 -9.19
CA GLU A 94 -0.86 8.04 -8.30
C GLU A 94 -0.27 8.01 -6.88
N SER A 95 0.46 6.94 -6.53
CA SER A 95 1.10 6.76 -5.23
C SER A 95 2.54 7.27 -5.23
N LEU A 96 2.95 7.89 -4.12
CA LEU A 96 4.35 8.24 -3.88
C LEU A 96 5.11 7.03 -3.33
N MET A 97 6.07 6.52 -4.10
CA MET A 97 6.91 5.38 -3.72
C MET A 97 8.26 5.84 -3.17
N PHE A 98 8.59 5.40 -1.95
CA PHE A 98 9.90 5.61 -1.33
C PHE A 98 10.71 4.31 -1.36
N VAL A 99 11.78 4.31 -2.15
CA VAL A 99 12.71 3.17 -2.24
C VAL A 99 13.80 3.30 -1.18
N ASN A 100 13.54 2.82 0.04
CA ASN A 100 14.50 2.90 1.14
C ASN A 100 14.13 1.98 2.31
N ASN A 101 15.03 1.85 3.29
CA ASN A 101 14.75 1.18 4.55
C ASN A 101 13.68 1.95 5.33
N CYS A 102 12.57 1.29 5.65
CA CYS A 102 11.45 1.92 6.37
C CYS A 102 11.84 2.47 7.73
N ASN A 103 12.83 1.89 8.43
CA ASN A 103 13.31 2.44 9.70
C ASN A 103 13.99 3.80 9.52
N VAL A 104 14.68 4.03 8.40
CA VAL A 104 15.33 5.32 8.10
C VAL A 104 14.27 6.36 7.82
N ILE A 105 13.29 6.02 6.96
CA ILE A 105 12.19 6.92 6.60
C ILE A 105 11.39 7.32 7.84
N LEU A 106 10.91 6.34 8.63
CA LEU A 106 10.08 6.60 9.81
C LEU A 106 10.82 7.40 10.88
N ARG A 107 12.11 7.14 11.10
CA ARG A 107 12.94 7.94 12.03
C ARG A 107 13.08 9.38 11.54
N LYS A 108 13.33 9.62 10.25
CA LYS A 108 13.40 10.97 9.69
C LYS A 108 12.09 11.74 9.90
N PHE A 109 10.94 11.10 9.66
CA PHE A 109 9.63 11.72 9.92
C PHE A 109 9.42 12.02 11.40
N PHE A 110 9.72 11.08 12.29
CA PHE A 110 9.54 11.28 13.73
C PHE A 110 10.45 12.38 14.28
N LEU A 111 11.70 12.47 13.81
CA LEU A 111 12.65 13.49 14.26
C LEU A 111 12.31 14.88 13.71
N SER A 112 11.88 14.96 12.45
CA SER A 112 11.47 16.24 11.85
C SER A 112 10.19 16.81 12.48
N TYR A 113 9.30 15.96 12.97
CA TYR A 113 8.06 16.42 13.64
C TYR A 113 8.30 16.96 15.07
N ASN A 114 9.38 16.53 15.73
CA ASN A 114 9.70 16.92 17.11
C ASN A 114 10.72 18.07 17.19
N GLN A 115 11.07 18.69 16.06
CA GLN A 115 11.83 19.94 16.05
C GLN A 115 10.86 21.12 16.01
N GLU A 116 11.02 22.06 16.95
CA GLU A 116 10.33 23.36 16.95
C GLU A 116 10.49 24.05 15.58
N PRO A 117 9.44 24.75 15.09
CA PRO A 117 9.31 25.19 13.71
C PRO A 117 10.21 26.40 13.42
N SER A 118 11.53 26.18 13.37
CA SER A 118 12.48 27.25 13.10
C SER A 118 13.15 27.19 11.74
N ASN A 119 12.89 26.19 10.86
CA ASN A 119 13.18 26.28 9.42
C ASN A 119 12.82 25.05 8.55
N CYS A 120 11.69 24.34 8.76
CA CYS A 120 11.35 23.22 7.88
C CYS A 120 10.86 23.70 6.51
N ASN A 121 11.77 23.86 5.55
CA ASN A 121 11.45 24.13 4.16
C ASN A 121 11.23 22.80 3.41
N CYS A 122 10.03 22.63 2.84
CA CYS A 122 9.54 21.37 2.26
C CYS A 122 10.42 20.83 1.11
N SER A 123 11.22 21.69 0.47
CA SER A 123 12.11 21.35 -0.65
C SER A 123 13.32 20.48 -0.28
N GLU A 124 13.74 20.43 0.99
CA GLU A 124 14.95 19.69 1.41
C GLU A 124 14.72 18.18 1.63
N LEU A 125 13.46 17.73 1.68
CA LEU A 125 13.15 16.30 1.87
C LEU A 125 13.30 15.49 0.56
N GLU A 126 13.09 16.11 -0.60
CA GLU A 126 13.29 15.47 -1.91
C GLU A 126 14.77 15.27 -2.24
N GLU A 127 15.62 16.25 -1.91
CA GLU A 127 17.06 16.21 -2.24
C GLU A 127 17.82 15.17 -1.39
N ASN A 128 17.43 15.02 -0.12
CA ASN A 128 18.08 14.11 0.82
C ASN A 128 17.61 12.65 0.73
N ALA A 129 16.60 12.36 -0.08
CA ALA A 129 16.21 10.99 -0.42
C ALA A 129 17.08 10.44 -1.58
N ASN A 130 17.51 11.29 -2.50
CA ASN A 130 18.31 10.91 -3.67
C ASN A 130 19.84 10.92 -3.46
N ALA A 131 20.34 11.60 -2.43
CA ALA A 131 21.79 11.68 -2.17
C ALA A 131 22.44 10.39 -1.62
N GLY A 132 21.66 9.36 -1.30
CA GLY A 132 22.17 8.11 -0.70
C GLY A 132 22.82 7.10 -1.65
N HIS A 133 22.82 7.36 -2.96
CA HIS A 133 23.29 6.39 -3.98
C HIS A 133 24.79 6.48 -4.33
N ASN A 134 25.59 7.23 -3.58
CA ASN A 134 27.03 7.31 -3.84
C ASN A 134 27.87 7.32 -2.55
N ALA A 135 27.86 6.21 -1.84
CA ALA A 135 28.95 5.84 -0.95
C ALA A 135 29.31 4.39 -1.27
N LYS A 136 30.51 4.22 -1.83
CA LYS A 136 31.16 2.98 -2.26
C LYS A 136 31.04 1.83 -1.26
#